data_AF-A0A544TM03-F1
#
_entry.id   AF-A0A544TM03-F1
#
_cell.length_a   1.000
_cell.length_b   1.000
_cell.length_c   1.000
_cell.angle_alpha   90.00
_cell.angle_beta   90.00
_cell.angle_gamma   90.00
#
_symmetry.space_group_name_H-M   'P 1'
#
loop_
_entity.id
_entity.type
_entity.pdbx_description
1 polymer ?
#
loop_
_entity_poly.entity_id
_entity_poly.type
_entity_poly.pdbx_seq_one_letter_code
_entity_poly.pdbx_strand_id
1 'polypeptide(L)' 'MPRKRGITDEMIIDMYKSGMTYKEMELVVGLTSVAILNVIHKHNVPVNRKKYSGRPRINKVNEHFFKVWSHEMAWV' A
#
# COMPACT_ATOMS: atom_id res chain seq x y z
N MET A 1 -1.64 18.55 -7.50
CA MET A 1 -2.56 18.51 -8.65
C MET A 1 -3.95 18.86 -8.18
N PRO A 2 -4.67 19.77 -8.87
CA PRO A 2 -6.05 20.07 -8.54
C PRO A 2 -6.97 18.90 -8.93
N ARG A 3 -8.00 18.66 -8.14
CA ARG A 3 -9.07 17.72 -8.49
C ARG A 3 -9.86 18.24 -9.68
N LYS A 4 -10.47 17.36 -10.48
CA LYS A 4 -11.47 17.79 -11.45
C LYS A 4 -12.65 18.47 -10.75
N ARG A 5 -13.24 19.48 -11.39
CA ARG A 5 -14.40 20.22 -10.86
C ARG A 5 -15.57 19.26 -10.62
N GLY A 6 -16.21 19.40 -9.46
CA GLY A 6 -17.39 18.61 -9.09
C GLY A 6 -17.11 17.29 -8.35
N ILE A 7 -15.84 16.89 -8.18
CA ILE A 7 -15.51 15.68 -7.42
C ILE A 7 -15.42 15.99 -5.92
N THR A 8 -16.34 15.44 -5.14
CA THR A 8 -16.33 15.50 -3.66
C THR A 8 -15.53 14.33 -3.06
N ASP A 9 -15.18 14.45 -1.78
CA ASP A 9 -14.52 13.35 -1.05
C ASP A 9 -15.42 12.10 -0.97
N GLU A 10 -16.73 12.28 -0.85
CA GLU A 10 -17.73 11.18 -0.78
C GLU A 10 -17.74 10.35 -2.05
N MET A 11 -17.72 11.01 -3.22
CA MET A 11 -17.64 10.30 -4.51
C MET A 11 -16.38 9.45 -4.61
N ILE A 12 -15.25 9.94 -4.11
CA ILE A 12 -13.99 9.19 -4.09
C ILE A 12 -14.10 7.96 -3.20
N ILE A 13 -14.77 8.08 -2.05
CA ILE A 13 -15.01 6.96 -1.13
C ILE A 13 -15.94 5.92 -1.75
N ASP A 14 -16.99 6.34 -2.43
CA ASP A 14 -17.93 5.42 -3.08
C ASP A 14 -17.27 4.67 -4.25
N MET A 15 -16.44 5.35 -5.05
CA MET A 15 -15.60 4.72 -6.06
C MET A 15 -14.62 3.70 -5.46
N TYR A 16 -14.04 3.98 -4.28
CA TYR A 16 -13.17 3.02 -3.61
C TYR A 16 -13.96 1.79 -3.10
N LYS A 17 -15.13 2.01 -2.51
CA LYS A 17 -16.01 0.94 -2.00
C LYS A 17 -16.60 0.07 -3.11
N SER A 18 -16.78 0.62 -4.31
CA SER A 18 -17.23 -0.16 -5.48
C SER A 18 -16.15 -1.12 -6.03
N GLY A 19 -14.93 -1.07 -5.48
CA GLY A 19 -13.83 -1.95 -5.88
C GLY A 19 -13.07 -1.46 -7.11
N MET A 20 -13.30 -0.22 -7.55
CA MET A 20 -12.56 0.38 -8.66
C MET A 20 -11.06 0.44 -8.34
N THR A 21 -10.23 0.22 -9.36
CA THR A 21 -8.77 0.29 -9.17
C THR A 21 -8.32 1.75 -9.06
N TYR A 22 -7.24 2.00 -8.31
CA TYR A 22 -6.68 3.35 -8.19
C TYR A 22 -6.33 3.97 -9.56
N LYS A 23 -5.90 3.17 -10.55
CA LYS A 23 -5.60 3.67 -11.90
C LYS A 23 -6.84 4.21 -12.61
N GLU A 24 -7.98 3.55 -12.48
CA GLU A 24 -9.24 4.02 -13.05
C GLU A 24 -9.72 5.29 -12.32
N MET A 25 -9.60 5.30 -10.98
CA MET A 25 -9.94 6.46 -10.17
C MET A 25 -9.08 7.69 -10.51
N GLU A 26 -7.79 7.51 -10.80
CA GLU A 26 -6.89 8.61 -11.20
C GLU A 26 -7.43 9.34 -12.46
N LEU A 27 -7.94 8.59 -13.45
CA LEU A 27 -8.50 9.15 -14.68
C LEU A 27 -9.80 9.92 -14.43
N VAL A 28 -10.66 9.41 -13.55
CA VAL A 28 -11.97 10.02 -13.22
C VAL A 28 -11.79 11.25 -12.34
N VAL A 29 -11.01 11.14 -11.27
CA VAL A 29 -10.86 12.17 -10.23
C VAL A 29 -9.86 13.26 -10.63
N GLY A 30 -8.86 12.92 -11.47
CA GLY A 30 -7.73 13.80 -11.80
C GLY A 30 -6.75 14.00 -10.66
N LEU A 31 -6.78 13.11 -9.66
CA LEU A 31 -5.81 13.05 -8.57
C LEU A 31 -4.91 11.84 -8.75
N THR A 32 -3.72 11.86 -8.16
CA THR A 32 -2.87 10.68 -8.06
C THR A 32 -3.43 9.68 -7.04
N SER A 33 -3.08 8.41 -7.20
CA SER A 33 -3.39 7.31 -6.28
C SER A 33 -2.99 7.61 -4.83
N VAL A 34 -1.86 8.28 -4.62
CA VAL A 34 -1.42 8.74 -3.28
C VAL A 34 -2.40 9.78 -2.70
N ALA A 35 -2.84 10.74 -3.51
CA ALA A 35 -3.79 11.75 -3.06
C ALA A 35 -5.18 11.15 -2.77
N ILE A 36 -5.63 10.18 -3.58
CA ILE A 36 -6.84 9.40 -3.33
C ILE A 36 -6.72 8.62 -2.01
N LEU A 37 -5.58 7.96 -1.78
CA LEU A 37 -5.31 7.23 -0.54
C LEU A 37 -5.35 8.15 0.69
N ASN A 38 -4.82 9.37 0.58
CA ASN A 38 -4.90 10.36 1.67
C ASN A 38 -6.34 10.76 2.00
N VAL A 39 -7.24 10.87 1.01
CA VAL A 39 -8.67 11.11 1.24
C VAL A 39 -9.28 9.93 2.00
N ILE A 40 -9.01 8.69 1.55
CA ILE A 40 -9.49 7.47 2.22
C ILE A 40 -9.03 7.42 3.69
N HIS A 41 -7.75 7.72 3.94
CA HIS A 41 -7.20 7.78 5.29
C HIS A 41 -7.82 8.90 6.14
N LYS A 42 -8.04 10.08 5.57
CA LYS A 42 -8.68 11.21 6.27
C LYS A 42 -10.09 10.87 6.76
N HIS A 43 -10.81 10.03 6.02
CA HIS A 43 -12.17 9.59 6.33
C HIS A 43 -12.24 8.25 7.08
N ASN A 44 -11.10 7.75 7.60
CA ASN A 44 -11.00 6.49 8.37
C ASN A 44 -11.63 5.27 7.68
N VAL A 45 -11.64 5.24 6.35
CA VAL A 45 -12.18 4.11 5.59
C VAL A 45 -11.22 2.92 5.72
N PRO A 46 -11.70 1.72 6.09
CA PRO A 46 -10.85 0.54 6.21
C PRO A 46 -10.25 0.19 4.85
N VAL A 47 -8.93 0.16 4.81
CA VAL A 47 -8.19 -0.16 3.58
C VAL A 47 -8.11 -1.67 3.44
N ASN A 48 -8.40 -2.20 2.24
CA ASN A 48 -8.38 -3.65 1.95
C ASN A 48 -7.05 -4.34 2.29
N ARG A 49 -5.96 -3.57 2.43
CA ARG A 49 -4.63 -4.08 2.77
C ARG A 49 -4.12 -3.38 4.03
N LYS A 50 -3.78 -4.17 5.07
CA LYS A 50 -3.18 -3.64 6.30
C LYS A 50 -1.91 -2.84 5.97
N LYS A 51 -1.77 -1.68 6.62
CA LYS A 51 -0.56 -0.86 6.61
C LYS A 51 0.64 -1.76 6.97
N TYR A 52 1.72 -1.66 6.20
CA TYR A 52 2.94 -2.48 6.35
C TYR A 52 2.81 -3.99 6.07
N SER A 53 1.70 -4.46 5.48
CA SER A 53 1.59 -5.89 5.10
C SER A 53 2.61 -6.33 4.04
N GLY A 54 3.33 -5.38 3.41
CA GLY A 54 4.42 -5.64 2.46
C GLY A 54 3.98 -6.56 1.32
N ARG A 55 4.90 -6.99 0.46
CA ARG A 55 4.69 -8.27 -0.25
C ARG A 55 5.08 -9.38 0.74
N PRO A 56 4.38 -10.52 0.77
CA PRO A 56 4.87 -11.69 1.51
C PRO A 56 6.34 -11.95 1.12
N ARG A 57 7.20 -12.25 2.09
CA ARG A 57 8.60 -12.58 1.80
C ARG A 57 8.61 -13.81 0.90
N ILE A 58 9.15 -13.67 -0.31
CA ILE A 58 9.30 -14.77 -1.27
C ILE A 58 10.37 -15.74 -0.77
N ASN A 59 11.46 -15.20 -0.22
CA ASN A 59 12.58 -15.99 0.27
C ASN A 59 12.48 -16.18 1.79
N LYS A 60 12.62 -17.43 2.24
CA LYS A 60 12.91 -17.75 3.63
C LYS A 60 14.41 -17.61 3.85
N VAL A 61 14.83 -16.64 4.65
CA VAL A 61 16.21 -16.62 5.16
C VAL A 61 16.29 -17.71 6.22
N ASN A 62 17.36 -18.50 6.23
CA ASN A 62 17.65 -19.36 7.37
C ASN A 62 18.03 -18.44 8.55
N GLU A 63 17.06 -18.06 9.37
CA GLU A 63 17.25 -17.13 10.50
C GLU A 63 18.26 -17.66 11.55
N HIS A 64 18.62 -18.95 11.47
CA HIS A 64 19.63 -19.57 12.32
C HIS A 64 21.04 -19.51 11.72
N PHE A 65 21.19 -19.36 10.41
CA PHE A 65 22.49 -19.42 9.72
C PHE A 65 23.45 -18.29 10.14
N PHE A 66 22.91 -17.12 10.48
CA PHE A 66 23.71 -15.96 10.89
C PHE A 66 23.69 -15.68 12.40
N LYS A 67 23.03 -16.51 13.21
CA LYS A 67 22.96 -16.30 14.68
C LYS A 67 24.07 -17.01 15.45
N VAL A 68 24.69 -18.03 14.86
CA VAL A 68 25.74 -18.81 15.51
C VAL A 68 27.02 -18.66 14.70
N TRP A 69 27.96 -17.88 15.23
CA TRP A 69 29.32 -17.88 14.72
C TRP A 69 30.05 -19.07 15.37
N SER A 70 30.21 -20.18 14.65
CA SER A 70 31.04 -21.29 15.13
C SER A 70 32.48 -21.11 14.65
N HIS A 71 33.44 -21.63 15.42
CA HIS A 71 34.87 -21.54 15.12
C HIS A 71 35.22 -22.22 13.77
N GLU A 72 34.44 -23.21 13.36
CA GLU A 72 34.59 -23.91 12.07
C GLU A 72 34.26 -23.02 10.86
N MET A 73 33.45 -21.97 11.04
CA MET A 73 33.08 -21.02 9.98
C MET A 73 34.10 -19.88 9.81
N ALA A 74 35.08 -19.78 10.71
CA ALA A 74 36.04 -18.67 10.76
C ALA A 74 37.32 -18.90 9.92
N TRP A 75 37.51 -20.11 9.38
CA TRP A 75 38.67 -20.46 8.58
C TRP A 75 38.24 -20.91 7.17
N VAL A 76 38.49 -20.06 6.19
CA VAL A 76 38.55 -20.40 4.75
C VAL A 76 40.02 -20.42 4.35
#